data_AF-A0A1Y4S785-F1
#
_entry.id   AF-A0A1Y4S785-F1
#
_cell.length_a   1.000
_cell.length_b   1.000
_cell.length_c   1.000
_cell.angle_alpha   90.00
_cell.angle_beta   90.00
_cell.angle_gamma   90.00
#
_symmetry.space_group_name_H-M   'P 1'
#
loop_
_entity.id
_entity.type
_entity.pdbx_description
1 polymer ?
#
loop_
_entity_poly.entity_id
_entity_poly.type
_entity_poly.pdbx_seq_one_letter_code
_entity_poly.pdbx_strand_id
1 'polypeptide(L)' 'MTVHELDKRLGAALDNFASEMQAQYDDYSKEHAVKGDIAELSRQTFYALNEFRKEIISYLNAQQ' A
#
# COMPACT_ATOMS: atom_id res chain seq x y z
N MET A 1 -0.98 15.59 -14.16
CA MET A 1 -0.04 14.71 -13.44
C MET A 1 0.94 14.14 -14.44
N THR A 2 2.24 14.14 -14.13
CA THR A 2 3.30 13.53 -14.95
C THR A 2 3.53 12.07 -14.54
N VAL A 3 4.25 11.30 -15.37
CA VAL A 3 4.67 9.93 -15.00
C VAL A 3 5.53 9.94 -13.73
N HIS A 4 6.42 10.94 -13.56
CA HIS A 4 7.26 11.05 -12.37
C HIS A 4 6.44 11.35 -11.10
N GLU A 5 5.41 12.20 -11.22
CA GLU A 5 4.49 12.45 -10.11
C GLU A 5 3.66 11.21 -9.76
N LEU A 6 3.21 10.46 -10.77
CA LEU A 6 2.51 9.18 -10.55
C LEU A 6 3.42 8.19 -9.82
N ASP A 7 4.64 7.98 -10.30
CA ASP A 7 5.63 7.09 -9.68
C ASP A 7 5.87 7.45 -8.20
N LYS A 8 6.05 8.74 -7.90
CA LYS A 8 6.20 9.22 -6.52
C LYS A 8 4.99 8.89 -5.65
N ARG A 9 3.77 9.02 -6.17
CA ARG A 9 2.54 8.72 -5.41
C ARG A 9 2.32 7.22 -5.21
N LEU A 10 2.62 6.41 -6.22
CA LEU A 10 2.61 4.96 -6.09
C LEU A 10 3.67 4.49 -5.07
N GLY A 11 4.87 5.08 -5.10
CA GLY A 11 5.90 4.86 -4.10
C GLY A 11 5.43 5.20 -2.69
N ALA A 12 4.78 6.35 -2.50
CA ALA A 12 4.24 6.74 -1.20
C ALA A 12 3.18 5.74 -0.67
N ALA A 13 2.35 5.17 -1.52
CA ALA A 13 1.40 4.12 -1.12
C ALA A 13 2.12 2.84 -0.67
N LEU A 14 3.26 2.49 -1.28
CA LEU A 14 4.11 1.37 -0.82
C LEU A 14 4.78 1.69 0.51
N ASP A 15 5.33 2.89 0.67
CA ASP A 15 6.01 3.31 1.90
C ASP A 15 5.04 3.32 3.09
N ASN A 16 3.80 3.77 2.87
CA ASN A 16 2.75 3.72 3.88
C ASN A 16 2.40 2.28 4.27
N PHE A 17 2.18 1.41 3.28
CA PHE A 17 1.94 -0.01 3.55
C PHE A 17 3.09 -0.63 4.35
N ALA A 18 4.34 -0.44 3.91
CA ALA A 18 5.51 -0.97 4.59
C ALA A 18 5.64 -0.46 6.03
N SER A 19 5.42 0.84 6.24
CA SER A 19 5.48 1.47 7.56
C SER A 19 4.38 0.94 8.49
N GLU A 20 3.15 0.78 7.99
CA GLU A 20 2.04 0.21 8.77
C GLU A 20 2.29 -1.25 9.12
N MET A 21 2.82 -2.05 8.18
CA MET A 21 3.14 -3.44 8.45
C MET A 21 4.27 -3.59 9.47
N GLN A 22 5.36 -2.82 9.35
CA GLN A 22 6.48 -2.84 10.30
C GLN A 22 6.07 -2.34 11.70
N ALA A 23 5.15 -1.38 11.78
CA ALA A 23 4.65 -0.88 13.06
C ALA A 23 3.80 -1.93 13.80
N GLN A 24 3.09 -2.78 13.07
CA GLN A 24 2.19 -3.78 13.64
C GLN A 24 2.84 -5.16 13.82
N TYR A 25 3.78 -5.54 12.96
CA TYR A 25 4.42 -6.85 12.96
C TYR A 25 5.93 -6.67 12.96
N ASP A 26 6.55 -7.11 14.06
CA ASP A 26 8.00 -7.20 14.15
C ASP A 26 8.49 -8.39 13.30
N ASP A 27 9.34 -8.09 12.31
CA ASP A 27 9.93 -9.06 11.37
C ASP A 27 10.69 -10.20 12.08
N TYR A 28 11.13 -9.98 13.33
CA TYR A 28 11.86 -10.97 14.13
C TYR A 28 11.01 -11.62 15.22
N SER A 29 9.71 -11.30 15.27
CA SER A 29 8.79 -11.93 16.22
C SER A 29 8.74 -13.44 15.99
N LYS A 30 8.72 -14.18 17.11
CA LYS A 30 8.52 -15.64 17.11
C LYS A 30 7.08 -16.02 17.43
N GLU A 31 6.21 -15.04 17.62
CA GLU A 31 4.80 -15.27 17.88
C GLU A 31 4.11 -15.83 16.63
N HIS A 32 3.21 -16.79 16.83
CA HIS A 32 2.46 -17.36 15.72
C HIS A 32 1.40 -16.38 15.23
N ALA A 33 1.35 -16.18 13.91
CA ALA A 33 0.31 -15.38 13.30
C ALA A 33 -1.09 -15.96 13.57
N VAL A 34 -2.02 -15.10 13.98
CA VAL A 34 -3.43 -15.42 14.17
C VAL A 34 -4.25 -14.97 12.96
N LYS A 35 -5.54 -15.37 12.93
CA LYS A 35 -6.46 -14.96 11.86
C LYS A 35 -6.61 -13.44 11.75
N GLY A 36 -6.46 -12.73 12.87
CA GLY A 36 -6.47 -11.26 12.90
C GLY A 36 -5.35 -10.66 12.05
N ASP A 37 -4.15 -11.21 12.15
CA ASP A 37 -2.96 -10.75 11.44
C ASP A 37 -3.11 -10.91 9.94
N ILE A 38 -3.62 -12.07 9.50
CA ILE A 38 -3.90 -12.33 8.09
C ILE A 38 -4.98 -11.37 7.57
N ALA A 39 -6.03 -11.11 8.37
CA ALA A 39 -7.09 -10.19 7.99
C ALA A 39 -6.57 -8.74 7.84
N GLU A 40 -5.63 -8.34 8.68
CA GLU A 40 -5.01 -7.02 8.63
C GLU A 40 -4.04 -6.89 7.45
N LEU A 41 -3.17 -7.87 7.23
CA LEU A 41 -2.33 -7.93 6.02
C LEU A 41 -3.19 -7.85 4.75
N SER A 42 -4.33 -8.55 4.73
CA SER A 42 -5.26 -8.50 3.60
C SER A 42 -5.88 -7.12 3.41
N ARG A 43 -6.27 -6.43 4.50
CA ARG A 43 -6.80 -5.05 4.44
C ARG A 43 -5.75 -4.07 3.93
N GLN A 44 -4.55 -4.13 4.50
CA GLN A 44 -3.45 -3.24 4.12
C GLN A 44 -3.06 -3.44 2.65
N THR A 45 -2.98 -4.69 2.20
CA THR A 45 -2.75 -5.02 0.78
C THR A 45 -3.85 -4.44 -0.10
N PHE A 46 -5.13 -4.61 0.29
CA PHE A 46 -6.25 -4.04 -0.47
C PHE A 46 -6.18 -2.51 -0.54
N TYR A 47 -5.82 -1.83 0.55
CA TYR A 47 -5.69 -0.38 0.57
C TYR A 47 -4.59 0.12 -0.36
N ALA A 48 -3.41 -0.50 -0.32
CA ALA A 48 -2.30 -0.17 -1.23
C ALA A 48 -2.72 -0.33 -2.70
N LEU A 49 -3.33 -1.47 -3.06
CA LEU A 49 -3.80 -1.74 -4.42
C LEU A 49 -4.91 -0.79 -4.87
N ASN A 50 -5.83 -0.43 -3.97
CA ASN A 50 -6.89 0.51 -4.26
C ASN A 50 -6.34 1.93 -4.48
N GLU A 51 -5.31 2.33 -3.72
CA GLU A 51 -4.65 3.61 -3.91
C GLU A 51 -3.89 3.65 -5.24
N PHE A 52 -3.21 2.57 -5.60
CA PHE A 52 -2.60 2.42 -6.93
C PHE A 52 -3.63 2.62 -8.04
N ARG A 53 -4.77 1.93 -7.95
CA ARG A 53 -5.85 2.06 -8.93
C ARG A 53 -6.31 3.51 -9.05
N LYS A 54 -6.52 4.22 -7.93
CA LYS A 54 -6.97 5.63 -7.96
C LYS A 54 -5.95 6.52 -8.65
N GLU A 55 -4.67 6.43 -8.28
CA GLU A 55 -3.62 7.28 -8.84
C GLU A 55 -3.39 7.00 -10.33
N ILE A 56 -3.42 5.73 -10.75
CA ILE A 56 -3.33 5.37 -12.18
C ILE A 56 -4.51 5.93 -12.98
N ILE A 57 -5.75 5.78 -12.48
CA ILE A 57 -6.92 6.32 -13.17
C ILE A 57 -6.88 7.86 -13.20
N SER A 58 -6.45 8.50 -12.11
CA SER A 58 -6.26 9.96 -12.05
C SER A 58 -5.24 10.43 -13.09
N TYR A 59 -4.13 9.70 -13.25
CA TYR A 59 -3.13 9.97 -14.28
C TYR A 59 -3.74 9.94 -15.67
N LEU A 60 -4.42 8.85 -16.00
CA LEU A 60 -5.00 8.60 -17.33
C LEU A 60 -6.07 9.65 -17.68
N ASN A 61 -6.93 10.00 -16.73
CA ASN A 61 -7.94 11.05 -16.92
C ASN A 61 -7.31 12.43 -17.14
N ALA A 62 -6.13 12.70 -16.57
CA ALA A 62 -5.43 13.96 -16.77
C ALA A 62 -4.67 14.05 -18.11
N GLN A 63 -4.61 12.96 -18.89
CA GLN A 63 -4.04 12.95 -20.25
C GLN A 63 -5.10 13.05 -21.36
N GLN A 64 -6.38 13.05 -21.00
CA GLN A 64 -7.51 13.27 -21.92
C GLN A 64 -7.84 14.76 -21.99
#